data_AF-A0A7Y5NHU9-F1
#
_entry.id   AF-A0A7Y5NHU9-F1
#
_cell.length_a   1.000
_cell.length_b   1.000
_cell.length_c   1.000
_cell.angle_alpha   90.00
_cell.angle_beta   90.00
_cell.angle_gamma   90.00
#
_symmetry.space_group_name_H-M   'P 1'
#
loop_
_entity.id
_entity.type
_entity.pdbx_description
1 polymer ?
#
loop_
_entity_poly.entity_id
_entity_poly.type
_entity_poly.pdbx_seq_one_letter_code
_entity_poly.pdbx_strand_id
1 'polypeptide(L)'
;GFIFQSFHLIPDLSVVDNVEIPLLYRRMSNAERRRLALAALDRVGLTARVHHFPSQLSGGQQQRVAIARAIVGKPKILLADEPTGNLDSQMGDEIMDILMDLNKNEKTTVVMVTHDPRFSEKTERIVRLFDGRQVN
;
A
#
# COMPACT_ATOMS: atom_id res chain seq x y z
N GLY A 1 -4.54 6.41 4.98
CA GLY A 1 -3.30 5.85 4.44
C GLY A 1 -3.15 6.35 3.02
N PHE A 2 -1.93 6.35 2.49
CA PHE A 2 -1.67 6.77 1.11
C PHE A 2 -0.64 5.83 0.47
N ILE A 3 -0.93 5.35 -0.74
CA ILE A 3 -0.01 4.61 -1.62
C ILE A 3 0.30 5.52 -2.80
N PHE A 4 1.59 5.80 -3.01
CA PHE A 4 2.08 6.62 -4.11
C PHE A 4 2.53 5.74 -5.28
N GLN A 5 2.41 6.24 -6.51
CA GLN A 5 2.94 5.57 -7.72
C GLN A 5 4.46 5.37 -7.64
N SER A 6 5.17 6.40 -7.15
CA SER A 6 6.57 6.30 -6.74
C SER A 6 6.61 5.94 -5.26
N PHE A 7 7.28 4.85 -4.88
CA PHE A 7 7.13 4.24 -3.53
C PHE A 7 7.46 5.19 -2.36
N HIS A 8 8.26 6.24 -2.61
CA HIS A 8 8.72 7.23 -1.62
C HIS A 8 9.22 6.57 -0.32
N LEU A 9 9.93 5.45 -0.43
CA LEU A 9 10.59 4.81 0.69
C LEU A 9 11.83 5.63 1.07
N ILE A 10 12.12 5.73 2.35
CA ILE A 10 13.31 6.41 2.87
C ILE A 10 14.49 5.45 2.67
N PRO A 11 15.48 5.78 1.81
CA PRO A 11 16.54 4.85 1.41
C PRO A 11 17.42 4.38 2.58
N ASP A 12 17.66 5.26 3.55
CA ASP A 12 18.54 5.02 4.69
C ASP A 12 17.86 4.27 5.85
N LEU A 13 16.59 3.91 5.69
CA LEU A 13 15.83 3.14 6.68
C LEU A 13 15.59 1.72 6.18
N SER A 14 15.60 0.77 7.12
CA SER A 14 15.20 -0.60 6.79
C SER A 14 13.72 -0.65 6.40
N VAL A 15 13.31 -1.77 5.80
CA VAL A 15 11.92 -2.03 5.41
C VAL A 15 10.96 -1.90 6.60
N VAL A 16 11.30 -2.51 7.74
CA VAL A 16 10.47 -2.40 8.96
C VAL A 16 10.41 -0.98 9.47
N ASP A 17 11.52 -0.23 9.46
CA ASP A 17 11.55 1.14 9.96
C ASP A 17 10.73 2.07 9.05
N ASN A 18 10.77 1.86 7.73
CA ASN A 18 9.90 2.54 6.76
C ASN A 18 8.41 2.35 7.09
N VAL A 19 8.02 1.13 7.47
CA VAL A 19 6.64 0.80 7.86
C VAL A 19 6.28 1.35 9.24
N GLU A 20 7.24 1.53 10.14
CA GLU A 20 7.00 2.13 11.47
C GLU A 20 6.72 3.64 11.41
N ILE A 21 7.21 4.36 10.39
CA ILE A 21 7.10 5.83 10.28
C ILE A 21 5.70 6.40 10.61
N PRO A 22 4.60 5.89 10.04
CA PRO A 22 3.26 6.44 10.28
C PRO A 22 2.78 6.26 11.73
N LEU A 23 3.39 5.34 12.47
CA LEU A 23 3.06 5.06 13.87
C LEU A 23 3.85 5.94 14.85
N LEU A 24 4.90 6.63 14.40
CA LEU A 24 5.77 7.43 15.29
C LEU A 24 5.02 8.50 16.08
N TYR A 25 4.00 9.09 15.48
CA TYR A 25 3.20 10.16 16.06
C TYR A 25 2.03 9.66 16.92
N ARG A 26 1.87 8.34 17.07
CA ARG A 26 0.81 7.75 17.90
C ARG A 26 1.34 7.46 19.30
N ARG A 27 0.44 7.53 20.30
CA ARG A 27 0.77 7.16 21.69
C ARG A 27 0.87 5.63 21.80
N MET A 28 2.06 5.09 21.53
CA MET A 28 2.36 3.65 21.61
C MET A 28 3.85 3.42 21.89
N SER A 29 4.16 2.26 22.44
CA SER A 29 5.54 1.88 22.75
C SER A 29 6.32 1.47 21.50
N ASN A 30 7.66 1.53 21.56
CA ASN A 30 8.53 1.04 20.48
C ASN A 30 8.26 -0.43 20.14
N ALA A 31 8.08 -1.28 21.17
CA ALA A 31 7.79 -2.69 20.99
C ALA A 31 6.46 -2.91 20.26
N GLU A 32 5.44 -2.13 20.60
CA GLU A 32 4.13 -2.20 19.95
C GLU A 32 4.18 -1.74 18.49
N ARG A 33 4.89 -0.64 18.19
CA ARG A 33 5.10 -0.17 16.81
C ARG A 33 5.74 -1.24 15.95
N ARG A 34 6.84 -1.80 16.43
CA ARG A 34 7.58 -2.82 15.70
C ARG A 34 6.75 -4.07 15.47
N ARG A 35 5.99 -4.51 16.47
CA ARG A 35 5.05 -5.64 16.33
C ARG A 35 4.01 -5.39 15.24
N LEU A 36 3.41 -4.18 15.20
CA LEU A 36 2.43 -3.82 14.18
C LEU A 36 3.05 -3.72 12.78
N ALA A 37 4.27 -3.16 12.67
CA ALA A 37 4.98 -3.06 11.39
C ALA A 37 5.34 -4.44 10.83
N LEU A 38 5.83 -5.35 11.69
CA LEU A 38 6.12 -6.74 11.30
C LEU A 38 4.84 -7.47 10.85
N ALA A 39 3.72 -7.29 11.56
CA ALA A 39 2.44 -7.88 11.16
C ALA A 39 1.96 -7.32 9.82
N ALA A 40 2.13 -6.01 9.56
CA ALA A 40 1.78 -5.42 8.26
C ALA A 40 2.67 -5.96 7.12
N LEU A 41 3.97 -6.16 7.38
CA LEU A 41 4.91 -6.74 6.42
C LEU A 41 4.61 -8.21 6.11
N ASP A 42 4.17 -8.97 7.11
CA ASP A 42 3.75 -10.36 6.95
C ASP A 42 2.54 -10.48 6.01
N ARG A 43 1.54 -9.61 6.17
CA ARG A 43 0.35 -9.58 5.30
C ARG A 43 0.66 -9.31 3.84
N VAL A 44 1.75 -8.60 3.55
CA VAL A 44 2.20 -8.36 2.18
C VAL A 44 3.31 -9.31 1.74
N GLY A 45 3.60 -10.37 2.52
CA GLY A 45 4.55 -11.43 2.17
C GLY A 45 6.03 -11.02 2.24
N LEU A 46 6.39 -10.06 3.11
CA LEU A 46 7.75 -9.51 3.21
C LEU A 46 8.49 -9.82 4.52
N THR A 47 8.09 -10.87 5.24
CA THR A 47 8.70 -11.28 6.53
C THR A 47 10.20 -11.58 6.40
N ALA A 48 10.65 -12.15 5.29
CA ALA A 48 12.07 -12.43 5.03
C ALA A 48 12.91 -11.21 4.62
N ARG A 49 12.28 -10.03 4.49
CA ARG A 49 12.91 -8.80 3.98
C ARG A 49 12.90 -7.64 4.98
N VAL A 50 12.42 -7.86 6.21
CA VAL A 50 12.21 -6.82 7.22
C VAL A 50 13.45 -5.97 7.51
N HIS A 51 14.65 -6.54 7.44
CA HIS A 51 15.92 -5.84 7.71
C HIS A 51 16.64 -5.32 6.46
N HIS A 52 16.10 -5.56 5.27
CA HIS A 52 16.70 -5.05 4.05
C HIS A 52 16.44 -3.54 3.92
N PHE A 53 17.25 -2.87 3.11
CA PHE A 53 17.03 -1.50 2.68
C PHE A 53 16.28 -1.48 1.34
N PRO A 54 15.56 -0.39 1.01
CA PRO A 54 14.82 -0.26 -0.25
C PRO A 54 15.65 -0.57 -1.51
N SER A 55 16.94 -0.19 -1.51
CA SER A 55 17.87 -0.46 -2.62
C SER A 55 18.13 -1.95 -2.89
N GLN A 56 17.79 -2.82 -1.94
CA GLN A 56 17.97 -4.28 -2.04
C GLN A 56 16.68 -4.99 -2.47
N LEU A 57 15.61 -4.25 -2.76
CA LEU A 57 14.30 -4.78 -3.12
C LEU A 57 13.98 -4.57 -4.59
N SER A 58 13.28 -5.54 -5.20
CA SER A 58 12.65 -5.34 -6.51
C SER A 58 11.56 -4.26 -6.45
N GLY A 59 11.17 -3.69 -7.59
CA GLY A 59 10.11 -2.67 -7.64
C GLY A 59 8.81 -3.14 -7.00
N GLY A 60 8.38 -4.36 -7.27
CA GLY A 60 7.16 -4.90 -6.66
C GLY A 60 7.29 -5.22 -5.17
N GLN A 61 8.48 -5.56 -4.67
CA GLN A 61 8.74 -5.64 -3.23
C GLN A 61 8.66 -4.25 -2.59
N GLN A 62 9.24 -3.22 -3.21
CA GLN A 62 9.13 -1.84 -2.71
C GLN A 62 7.67 -1.37 -2.67
N GLN A 63 6.86 -1.73 -3.68
CA GLN A 63 5.43 -1.44 -3.67
C GLN A 63 4.70 -2.12 -2.50
N ARG A 64 4.99 -3.40 -2.24
CA ARG A 64 4.46 -4.11 -1.06
C ARG A 64 4.85 -3.44 0.26
N VAL A 65 6.08 -2.91 0.38
CA VAL A 65 6.49 -2.11 1.55
C VAL A 65 5.68 -0.82 1.66
N ALA A 66 5.46 -0.11 0.54
CA ALA A 66 4.65 1.11 0.53
C ALA A 66 3.20 0.83 0.96
N ILE A 67 2.62 -0.29 0.54
CA ILE A 67 1.29 -0.76 0.96
C ILE A 67 1.29 -1.08 2.46
N ALA A 68 2.25 -1.87 2.96
CA ALA A 68 2.37 -2.17 4.39
C ALA A 68 2.43 -0.88 5.23
N ARG A 69 3.25 0.09 4.81
CA ARG A 69 3.33 1.42 5.43
C ARG A 69 2.00 2.16 5.40
N ALA A 70 1.25 2.08 4.30
CA ALA A 70 -0.04 2.77 4.17
C ALA A 70 -1.12 2.18 5.09
N ILE A 71 -1.07 0.87 5.36
CA ILE A 71 -2.12 0.13 6.08
C ILE A 71 -1.80 -0.14 7.56
N VAL A 72 -0.53 -0.08 7.97
CA VAL A 72 -0.09 -0.39 9.35
C VAL A 72 -0.88 0.38 10.41
N GLY A 73 -1.31 1.60 10.09
CA GLY A 73 -2.08 2.46 10.95
C GLY A 73 -3.58 2.14 11.02
N LYS A 74 -4.06 1.09 10.35
CA LYS A 74 -5.48 0.74 10.17
C LYS A 74 -6.32 1.96 9.76
N PRO A 75 -6.01 2.58 8.60
CA PRO A 75 -6.68 3.80 8.21
C PRO A 75 -8.14 3.54 7.85
N LYS A 76 -9.05 4.48 8.16
CA LYS A 76 -10.44 4.40 7.69
C LYS A 76 -10.55 4.62 6.17
N ILE A 77 -9.63 5.41 5.61
CA ILE A 77 -9.57 5.74 4.19
C ILE A 77 -8.14 5.48 3.69
N LEU A 78 -8.02 4.74 2.59
CA LEU A 78 -6.79 4.49 1.85
C LEU A 78 -6.91 5.13 0.47
N LEU A 79 -6.02 6.08 0.19
CA LEU A 79 -5.88 6.67 -1.14
C LEU A 79 -4.74 5.95 -1.86
N ALA A 80 -4.97 5.50 -3.09
CA ALA A 80 -4.01 4.74 -3.88
C ALA A 80 -3.84 5.37 -5.26
N ASP A 81 -2.67 5.93 -5.52
CA ASP A 81 -2.32 6.55 -6.80
C ASP A 81 -1.56 5.55 -7.66
N GLU A 82 -2.21 5.01 -8.69
CA GLU A 82 -1.66 4.01 -9.62
C GLU A 82 -0.92 2.86 -8.91
N PRO A 83 -1.56 2.15 -7.96
CA PRO A 83 -0.89 1.20 -7.07
C PRO A 83 -0.30 -0.03 -7.78
N THR A 84 -0.63 -0.22 -9.05
CA THR A 84 -0.19 -1.35 -9.89
C THR A 84 0.62 -0.93 -11.12
N GLY A 85 0.80 0.38 -11.37
CA GLY A 85 1.32 0.89 -12.65
C GLY A 85 2.76 0.46 -13.00
N ASN A 86 3.56 0.11 -12.00
CA ASN A 86 4.96 -0.32 -12.17
C ASN A 86 5.16 -1.83 -11.97
N LEU A 87 4.07 -2.61 -11.98
CA LEU A 87 4.09 -4.04 -11.68
C LEU A 87 3.75 -4.87 -12.92
N ASP A 88 4.28 -6.09 -12.99
CA ASP A 88 3.77 -7.07 -13.92
C ASP A 88 2.32 -7.48 -13.56
N SER A 89 1.65 -8.16 -14.47
CA SER A 89 0.23 -8.52 -14.31
C SER A 89 -0.04 -9.37 -13.08
N GLN A 90 0.85 -10.31 -12.76
CA GLN A 90 0.66 -11.21 -11.61
C GLN A 90 0.78 -10.42 -10.31
N MET A 91 1.81 -9.59 -10.19
CA MET A 91 1.99 -8.74 -9.03
C MET A 91 0.87 -7.70 -8.89
N GLY A 92 0.37 -7.16 -10.01
CA GLY A 92 -0.76 -6.25 -10.03
C GLY A 92 -2.03 -6.87 -9.47
N ASP A 93 -2.34 -8.11 -9.85
CA ASP A 93 -3.48 -8.85 -9.31
C ASP A 93 -3.35 -9.10 -7.80
N GLU A 94 -2.17 -9.49 -7.32
CA GLU A 94 -1.92 -9.70 -5.89
C GLU A 94 -2.11 -8.40 -5.07
N ILE A 95 -1.67 -7.25 -5.59
CA ILE A 95 -1.91 -5.96 -4.94
C ILE A 95 -3.40 -5.65 -4.89
N MET A 96 -4.12 -5.89 -5.98
CA MET A 96 -5.57 -5.67 -6.01
C MET A 96 -6.33 -6.55 -5.04
N ASP A 97 -5.93 -7.81 -4.87
CA ASP A 97 -6.52 -8.71 -3.88
C ASP A 97 -6.35 -8.18 -2.46
N ILE A 98 -5.17 -7.64 -2.13
CA ILE A 98 -4.92 -6.99 -0.83
C ILE A 98 -5.84 -5.77 -0.64
N LEU A 99 -5.98 -4.92 -1.65
CA LEU A 99 -6.85 -3.73 -1.58
C LEU A 99 -8.33 -4.11 -1.40
N MET A 100 -8.78 -5.17 -2.07
CA MET A 100 -10.15 -5.68 -1.91
C MET A 100 -10.39 -6.31 -0.55
N ASP A 101 -9.41 -7.06 -0.01
CA ASP A 101 -9.48 -7.64 1.34
C ASP A 101 -9.64 -6.53 2.39
N LEU A 102 -8.82 -5.48 2.30
CA LEU A 102 -8.89 -4.31 3.18
C LEU A 102 -10.27 -3.64 3.14
N ASN A 103 -10.88 -3.55 1.96
CA ASN A 103 -12.21 -2.98 1.80
C ASN A 103 -13.31 -3.89 2.36
N LYS A 104 -13.35 -5.16 1.94
CA LYS A 104 -14.43 -6.09 2.27
C LYS A 104 -14.38 -6.53 3.73
N ASN A 105 -13.21 -6.87 4.23
CA ASN A 105 -13.03 -7.50 5.54
C ASN A 105 -12.68 -6.49 6.64
N GLU A 106 -11.87 -5.48 6.34
CA GLU A 106 -11.47 -4.46 7.33
C GLU A 106 -12.25 -3.15 7.26
N LYS A 107 -13.20 -3.03 6.33
CA LYS A 107 -14.06 -1.84 6.16
C LYS A 107 -13.27 -0.56 5.93
N THR A 108 -12.09 -0.68 5.31
CA THR A 108 -11.32 0.47 4.84
C THR A 108 -11.93 0.99 3.54
N THR A 109 -12.28 2.27 3.46
CA THR A 109 -12.66 2.88 2.19
C THR A 109 -11.42 3.02 1.32
N VAL A 110 -11.40 2.39 0.15
CA VAL A 110 -10.29 2.49 -0.80
C VAL A 110 -10.71 3.40 -1.95
N VAL A 111 -9.92 4.44 -2.21
CA VAL A 111 -10.06 5.31 -3.38
C VAL A 111 -8.80 5.15 -4.20
N MET A 112 -8.94 4.62 -5.41
CA MET A 112 -7.83 4.32 -6.30
C MET A 112 -7.95 5.12 -7.59
N VAL A 113 -6.81 5.65 -8.06
CA VAL A 113 -6.65 6.15 -9.43
C VAL A 113 -5.94 5.07 -10.23
N THR A 114 -6.49 4.73 -11.40
CA THR A 114 -5.86 3.80 -12.33
C THR A 114 -6.28 4.10 -13.78
N HIS A 115 -5.37 3.88 -14.72
CA HIS A 115 -5.65 3.84 -16.15
C HIS A 115 -5.93 2.43 -16.68
N ASP A 116 -5.81 1.38 -15.86
CA ASP A 116 -6.05 -0.01 -16.27
C ASP A 116 -7.52 -0.40 -16.08
N PRO A 117 -8.28 -0.63 -17.16
CA PRO A 117 -9.68 -1.01 -17.07
C PRO A 117 -9.89 -2.29 -16.25
N ARG A 118 -8.95 -3.24 -16.34
CA ARG A 118 -9.02 -4.56 -15.67
C ARG A 118 -9.10 -4.42 -14.16
N PHE A 119 -8.52 -3.37 -13.58
CA PHE A 119 -8.57 -3.12 -12.14
C PHE A 119 -9.74 -2.23 -11.76
N SER A 120 -10.09 -1.24 -12.58
CA SER A 120 -11.26 -0.40 -12.34
C SER A 120 -12.57 -1.22 -12.31
N GLU A 121 -12.70 -2.22 -13.19
CA GLU A 121 -13.88 -3.08 -13.29
C GLU A 121 -14.07 -4.02 -12.08
N LYS A 122 -13.02 -4.23 -11.27
CA LYS A 122 -13.12 -5.01 -10.03
C LYS A 122 -13.62 -4.17 -8.84
N THR A 123 -13.87 -2.87 -9.02
CA THR A 123 -14.32 -1.95 -7.96
C THR A 123 -15.85 -1.79 -7.95
N GLU A 124 -16.40 -1.37 -6.80
CA GLU A 124 -17.87 -1.18 -6.65
C GLU A 124 -18.39 0.07 -7.36
N ARG A 125 -17.54 1.08 -7.56
CA ARG A 125 -17.91 2.34 -8.20
C ARG A 125 -16.74 2.90 -8.99
N ILE A 126 -17.02 3.23 -10.26
CA ILE A 126 -16.07 3.86 -11.17
C ILE A 126 -16.48 5.34 -11.33
N VAL A 127 -15.51 6.24 -11.20
CA VAL A 127 -15.66 7.66 -11.51
C VAL A 127 -14.68 8.00 -12.61
N ARG A 128 -15.20 8.41 -13.78
CA ARG A 128 -14.37 8.79 -14.93
C ARG A 128 -14.08 10.28 -14.88
N LEU A 129 -12.83 10.65 -15.12
CA LEU A 129 -12.39 12.03 -15.21
C LEU A 129 -11.83 12.29 -16.61
N PHE A 130 -12.19 13.44 -17.19
CA PHE A 130 -11.65 13.94 -18.45
C PHE A 130 -11.47 15.46 -18.34
N ASP A 131 -10.28 15.98 -18.65
CA ASP A 131 -9.92 17.39 -18.54
C ASP A 131 -10.32 18.05 -17.19
N GLY A 132 -10.04 17.34 -16.09
CA GLY A 132 -10.30 17.82 -14.73
C GLY A 132 -11.79 17.83 -14.34
N ARG A 133 -12.68 17.25 -15.15
CA ARG A 133 -14.12 17.16 -14.87
C ARG A 133 -14.57 15.71 -14.83
N GLN A 134 -15.56 15.43 -13.99
CA GLN A 134 -16.23 14.14 -14.01
C GLN A 134 -17.04 13.99 -15.29
N VAL A 135 -16.86 12.86 -15.97
CA VAL A 135 -17.65 12.46 -17.14
C VAL A 135 -18.42 11.18 -16.82
N ASN A 136 -19.52 10.96 -17.55
CA ASN A 136 -20.38 9.80 -17.38
C ASN A 136 -19.83 8.57 -18.13
#